data_AF-A0A2H0H4H8-F1
#
_entry.id   AF-A0A2H0H4H8-F1
#
_cell.length_a   1.000
_cell.length_b   1.000
_cell.length_c   1.000
_cell.angle_alpha   90.00
_cell.angle_beta   90.00
_cell.angle_gamma   90.00
#
_symmetry.space_group_name_H-M   'P 1'
#
loop_
_entity.id
_entity.type
_entity.pdbx_description
1 polymer ?
#
loop_
_entity_poly.entity_id
_entity_poly.type
_entity_poly.pdbx_seq_one_letter_code
_entity_poly.pdbx_strand_id
1 'polypeptide(L)'
;MTVAEAFASKRDPDSRLKFYSIIALITILSFNIYDRITHTPKNPISWDTFGYYLYLPATFIYHDLGLKDKAVIDNIIDKYHSTSTFYQASHVQNGNWIMKYSMGMAILYSPGFIVGHILAQFMDYPTDGFSKPYQWALIANSILFFFIGLLVLRKILNRFFTDQITATLLILIFFGTNYFSYSTFSAEMPHNY
;
A
#
# COMPACT_ATOMS: atom_id res chain seq x y z
N MET A 1 -39.65 -21.93 -4.73
CA MET A 1 -38.95 -20.63 -4.63
C MET A 1 -37.79 -20.80 -3.68
N THR A 2 -36.61 -21.09 -4.21
CA THR A 2 -35.38 -21.22 -3.42
C THR A 2 -34.93 -19.84 -2.93
N VAL A 3 -34.15 -19.78 -1.85
CA VAL A 3 -33.58 -18.53 -1.33
C VAL A 3 -32.83 -17.77 -2.44
N ALA A 4 -32.17 -18.48 -3.35
CA ALA A 4 -31.51 -17.92 -4.53
C ALA A 4 -32.48 -17.20 -5.51
N GLU A 5 -33.68 -17.74 -5.70
CA GLU A 5 -34.71 -17.15 -6.57
C GLU A 5 -35.35 -15.89 -5.95
N ALA A 6 -35.44 -15.81 -4.62
CA ALA A 6 -35.92 -14.63 -3.90
C ALA A 6 -34.94 -13.44 -3.98
N PHE A 7 -33.63 -13.70 -4.09
CA PHE A 7 -32.63 -12.66 -4.32
C PHE A 7 -32.50 -12.25 -5.80
N ALA A 8 -32.90 -13.13 -6.72
CA ALA A 8 -32.84 -12.86 -8.16
C ALA A 8 -34.01 -11.99 -8.66
N SER A 9 -35.20 -12.10 -8.05
CA SER A 9 -36.41 -11.44 -8.58
C SER A 9 -36.54 -9.94 -8.31
N LYS A 10 -35.55 -9.31 -7.65
CA LYS A 10 -35.56 -7.89 -7.28
C LYS A 10 -34.55 -7.00 -8.04
N ARG A 11 -33.94 -7.49 -9.11
CA ARG A 11 -32.98 -6.68 -9.90
C ARG A 11 -33.73 -5.85 -10.95
N ASP A 12 -34.12 -4.66 -10.52
CA ASP A 12 -34.64 -3.58 -11.35
C ASP A 12 -33.63 -3.19 -12.47
N PRO A 13 -34.06 -2.95 -13.73
CA PRO A 13 -33.17 -2.72 -14.89
C PRO A 13 -32.57 -1.31 -14.98
N ASP A 14 -32.67 -0.46 -13.96
CA ASP A 14 -32.38 0.95 -14.14
C ASP A 14 -30.87 1.25 -14.12
N SER A 15 -30.31 1.54 -15.30
CA SER A 15 -28.91 1.97 -15.52
C SER A 15 -28.46 3.21 -14.72
N ARG A 16 -29.39 3.86 -14.00
CA ARG A 16 -29.16 4.96 -13.05
C ARG A 16 -28.57 4.48 -11.70
N LEU A 17 -28.56 3.16 -11.43
CA LEU A 17 -28.23 2.51 -10.14
C LEU A 17 -26.73 2.40 -9.77
N LYS A 18 -25.83 3.26 -10.23
CA LYS A 18 -24.40 3.20 -9.80
C LYS A 18 -23.79 4.53 -9.41
N PHE A 19 -24.57 5.60 -9.46
CA PHE A 19 -24.08 6.96 -9.35
C PHE A 19 -23.62 7.32 -7.94
N TYR A 20 -24.36 6.91 -6.90
CA TYR A 20 -24.05 7.28 -5.51
C TYR A 20 -22.78 6.61 -5.02
N SER A 21 -22.60 5.32 -5.30
CA SER A 21 -21.39 4.61 -4.86
C SER A 21 -20.14 5.09 -5.61
N ILE A 22 -20.27 5.55 -6.86
CA ILE A 22 -19.17 6.17 -7.61
C ILE A 22 -18.84 7.55 -7.04
N ILE A 23 -19.84 8.38 -6.73
CA ILE A 23 -19.59 9.66 -6.03
C ILE A 23 -18.89 9.40 -4.71
N ALA A 24 -19.37 8.46 -3.90
CA ALA A 24 -18.74 8.11 -2.63
C ALA A 24 -17.27 7.71 -2.82
N LEU A 25 -16.96 6.89 -3.82
CA LEU A 25 -15.58 6.53 -4.15
C LEU A 25 -14.72 7.74 -4.53
N ILE A 26 -15.23 8.62 -5.40
CA ILE A 26 -14.50 9.82 -5.82
C ILE A 26 -14.28 10.76 -4.64
N THR A 27 -15.28 10.94 -3.77
CA THR A 27 -15.16 11.76 -2.57
C THR A 27 -14.12 11.20 -1.62
N ILE A 28 -14.17 9.88 -1.33
CA ILE A 28 -13.18 9.21 -0.47
C ILE A 28 -11.77 9.32 -1.06
N LEU A 29 -11.62 9.07 -2.37
CA LEU A 29 -10.33 9.16 -3.04
C LEU A 29 -9.79 10.60 -3.03
N SER A 30 -10.62 11.58 -3.37
CA SER A 30 -10.21 13.00 -3.39
C SER A 30 -9.81 13.47 -2.00
N PHE A 31 -10.56 13.06 -0.97
CA PHE A 31 -10.24 13.37 0.41
C PHE A 31 -8.93 12.71 0.87
N ASN A 32 -8.73 11.42 0.56
CA ASN A 32 -7.49 10.72 0.90
C ASN A 32 -6.28 11.34 0.18
N ILE A 33 -6.39 11.66 -1.11
CA ILE A 33 -5.34 12.34 -1.88
C ILE A 33 -5.03 13.71 -1.28
N TYR A 34 -6.07 14.50 -0.96
CA TYR A 34 -5.90 15.81 -0.33
C TYR A 34 -5.10 15.69 0.97
N ASP A 35 -5.50 14.78 1.87
CA ASP A 35 -4.81 14.61 3.15
C ASP A 35 -3.37 14.11 2.97
N ARG A 36 -3.14 13.17 2.04
CA ARG A 36 -1.80 12.64 1.72
C ARG A 36 -0.85 13.71 1.17
N ILE A 37 -1.38 14.68 0.44
CA ILE A 37 -0.60 15.82 -0.07
C ILE A 37 -0.33 16.84 1.05
N THR A 38 -1.29 17.10 1.94
CA THR A 38 -1.09 18.07 3.03
C THR A 38 -0.27 17.50 4.20
N HIS A 39 -0.29 16.19 4.39
CA HIS A 39 0.39 15.46 5.47
C HIS A 39 1.31 14.38 4.92
N THR A 40 2.16 14.72 3.96
CA THR A 40 3.07 13.76 3.33
C THR A 40 4.02 13.11 4.37
N PRO A 41 4.12 11.77 4.42
CA PRO A 41 5.04 11.10 5.33
C PRO A 41 6.48 11.44 4.98
N LYS A 42 7.28 11.76 6.01
CA LYS A 42 8.71 12.13 5.82
C LYS A 42 9.57 10.98 5.29
N ASN A 43 9.27 9.75 5.71
CA ASN A 43 9.90 8.54 5.22
C ASN A 43 8.88 7.39 5.19
N PRO A 44 8.23 7.14 4.03
CA PRO A 44 7.25 6.06 3.89
C PRO A 44 7.88 4.65 3.93
N ILE A 45 9.18 4.53 3.73
CA ILE A 45 9.93 3.26 3.76
C ILE A 45 10.63 3.11 5.12
N SER A 46 9.83 3.14 6.19
CA SER A 46 10.29 3.07 7.57
C SER A 46 9.60 1.96 8.37
N TRP A 47 10.16 1.64 9.54
CA TRP A 47 9.63 0.67 10.50
C TRP A 47 9.31 -0.69 9.86
N ASP A 48 8.08 -1.16 9.94
CA ASP A 48 7.67 -2.45 9.38
C ASP A 48 7.71 -2.43 7.85
N THR A 49 7.34 -1.31 7.23
CA THR A 49 7.43 -1.14 5.77
C THR A 49 8.85 -1.37 5.30
N PHE A 50 9.85 -0.87 6.03
CA PHE A 50 11.26 -1.12 5.73
C PHE A 50 11.57 -2.64 5.67
N GLY A 51 11.08 -3.41 6.65
CA GLY A 51 11.27 -4.86 6.69
C GLY A 51 10.62 -5.62 5.54
N TYR A 52 9.36 -5.29 5.23
CA TYR A 52 8.64 -5.88 4.09
C TYR A 52 9.25 -5.47 2.73
N TYR A 53 9.79 -4.25 2.64
CA TYR A 53 10.33 -3.68 1.41
C TYR A 53 11.72 -4.20 1.07
N LEU A 54 12.54 -4.55 2.08
CA LEU A 54 13.98 -4.81 1.95
C LEU A 54 14.33 -5.89 0.92
N TYR A 55 13.44 -6.85 0.68
CA TYR A 55 13.57 -7.87 -0.37
C TYR A 55 13.85 -7.27 -1.76
N LEU A 56 13.27 -6.11 -2.09
CA LEU A 56 13.40 -5.48 -3.41
C LEU A 56 14.82 -4.95 -3.66
N PRO A 57 15.35 -4.00 -2.88
CA PRO A 57 16.72 -3.52 -3.07
C PRO A 57 17.74 -4.63 -2.85
N ALA A 58 17.54 -5.53 -1.88
CA ALA A 58 18.44 -6.65 -1.64
C ALA A 58 18.56 -7.58 -2.86
N THR A 59 17.47 -7.80 -3.59
CA THR A 59 17.47 -8.65 -4.79
C THR A 59 17.99 -7.93 -6.03
N PHE A 60 17.46 -6.74 -6.32
CA PHE A 60 17.64 -6.07 -7.61
C PHE A 60 18.79 -5.07 -7.66
N ILE A 61 19.24 -4.54 -6.53
CA ILE A 61 20.30 -3.52 -6.47
C ILE A 61 21.57 -4.11 -5.86
N TYR A 62 21.45 -4.74 -4.69
CA TYR A 62 22.61 -5.20 -3.92
C TYR A 62 22.98 -6.67 -4.19
N HIS A 63 22.07 -7.44 -4.79
CA HIS A 63 22.25 -8.88 -5.05
C HIS A 63 22.66 -9.69 -3.80
N ASP A 64 22.17 -9.28 -2.64
CA ASP A 64 22.47 -9.86 -1.33
C ASP A 64 21.20 -10.06 -0.49
N LEU A 65 20.40 -11.05 -0.90
CA LEU A 65 19.17 -11.40 -0.19
C LEU A 65 19.42 -11.94 1.24
N GLY A 66 20.61 -12.49 1.48
CA GLY A 66 21.02 -13.01 2.78
C GLY A 66 21.54 -11.94 3.74
N LEU A 67 21.59 -10.67 3.28
CA LEU A 67 22.04 -9.53 4.06
C LEU A 67 23.39 -9.81 4.76
N LYS A 68 24.31 -10.39 3.99
CA LYS A 68 25.66 -10.76 4.45
C LYS A 68 26.49 -9.52 4.72
N ASP A 69 26.35 -8.49 3.88
CA ASP A 69 27.01 -7.21 4.11
C ASP A 69 26.10 -6.26 4.90
N LYS A 70 26.20 -6.35 6.23
CA LYS A 70 25.45 -5.48 7.14
C LYS A 70 25.81 -3.99 6.95
N ALA A 71 27.01 -3.66 6.47
CA ALA A 71 27.40 -2.26 6.30
C ALA A 71 26.52 -1.54 5.28
N VAL A 72 26.04 -2.24 4.24
CA VAL A 72 25.06 -1.69 3.29
C VAL A 72 23.79 -1.26 4.01
N ILE A 73 23.26 -2.13 4.87
CA ILE A 73 22.03 -1.87 5.63
C ILE A 73 22.23 -0.75 6.64
N ASP A 74 23.35 -0.74 7.36
CA ASP A 74 23.68 0.31 8.33
C ASP A 74 23.78 1.67 7.64
N ASN A 75 24.45 1.75 6.48
CA ASN A 75 24.50 2.98 5.69
C ASN A 75 23.11 3.47 5.23
N ILE A 76 22.21 2.55 4.85
CA ILE A 76 20.82 2.90 4.49
C ILE A 76 20.08 3.45 5.71
N ILE A 77 20.20 2.77 6.86
CA ILE A 77 19.55 3.17 8.12
C ILE A 77 20.06 4.55 8.55
N ASP A 78 21.37 4.79 8.53
CA ASP A 78 21.97 6.07 8.92
C ASP A 78 21.58 7.19 7.96
N LYS A 79 21.52 6.91 6.65
CA LYS A 79 21.18 7.92 5.63
C LYS A 79 19.70 8.30 5.66
N TYR A 80 18.80 7.32 5.78
CA TYR A 80 17.36 7.52 5.61
C TYR A 80 16.57 7.47 6.92
N HIS A 81 17.19 7.08 8.02
CA HIS A 81 16.56 6.95 9.34
C HIS A 81 15.31 6.04 9.28
N SER A 82 15.39 4.97 8.49
CA SER A 82 14.26 4.06 8.24
C SER A 82 13.84 3.25 9.47
N THR A 83 14.73 3.02 10.43
CA THR A 83 14.41 2.35 11.68
C THR A 83 15.41 2.73 12.76
N SER A 84 15.01 2.70 14.03
CA SER A 84 15.91 2.97 15.16
C SER A 84 16.84 1.80 15.48
N THR A 85 16.38 0.59 15.23
CA THR A 85 17.15 -0.66 15.39
C THR A 85 16.84 -1.57 14.22
N PHE A 86 17.76 -2.46 13.85
CA PHE A 86 17.52 -3.41 12.76
C PHE A 86 16.73 -4.64 13.24
N TYR A 87 15.58 -4.42 13.89
CA TYR A 87 14.74 -5.48 14.43
C TYR A 87 14.01 -6.29 13.34
N GLN A 88 14.01 -5.82 12.10
CA GLN A 88 13.35 -6.43 10.96
C GLN A 88 14.03 -7.71 10.47
N ALA A 89 15.28 -7.94 10.87
CA ALA A 89 15.99 -9.17 10.63
C ALA A 89 16.57 -9.73 11.94
N SER A 90 16.90 -11.02 11.92
CA SER A 90 17.63 -11.70 13.00
C SER A 90 18.95 -12.23 12.45
N HIS A 91 20.01 -12.01 13.22
CA HIS A 91 21.28 -12.69 12.98
C HIS A 91 21.17 -14.18 13.31
N VAL A 92 21.71 -15.03 12.45
CA VAL A 92 21.72 -16.49 12.62
C VAL A 92 23.13 -17.04 12.75
N GLN A 93 23.27 -18.26 13.29
CA GLN A 93 24.55 -18.84 13.69
C GLN A 93 25.57 -18.97 12.54
N ASN A 94 25.12 -19.03 11.29
CA ASN A 94 25.99 -19.12 10.12
C ASN A 94 26.56 -17.75 9.64
N GLY A 95 26.34 -16.68 10.40
CA GLY A 95 26.84 -15.32 10.09
C GLY A 95 25.94 -14.53 9.13
N ASN A 96 24.85 -15.11 8.62
CA ASN A 96 23.88 -14.41 7.78
C ASN A 96 22.81 -13.72 8.64
N TRP A 97 21.99 -12.89 7.99
CA TRP A 97 20.75 -12.37 8.57
C TRP A 97 19.54 -12.95 7.86
N ILE A 98 18.46 -13.18 8.61
CA ILE A 98 17.17 -13.61 8.07
C ILE A 98 16.15 -12.52 8.32
N MET A 99 15.52 -12.02 7.26
CA MET A 99 14.40 -11.10 7.36
C MET A 99 13.20 -11.80 8.03
N LYS A 100 12.64 -11.17 9.06
CA LYS A 100 11.47 -11.69 9.81
C LYS A 100 10.16 -11.50 9.07
N TYR A 101 10.12 -10.50 8.19
CA TYR A 101 8.95 -10.08 7.45
C TYR A 101 8.80 -10.93 6.20
N SER A 102 7.57 -11.32 5.83
CA SER A 102 7.33 -12.16 4.66
C SER A 102 7.48 -11.37 3.34
N MET A 103 7.96 -12.04 2.29
CA MET A 103 8.22 -11.39 1.00
C MET A 103 6.96 -10.99 0.21
N GLY A 104 5.75 -11.41 0.63
CA GLY A 104 4.52 -11.17 -0.13
C GLY A 104 4.24 -9.69 -0.40
N MET A 105 4.53 -8.84 0.57
CA MET A 105 4.38 -7.38 0.43
C MET A 105 5.37 -6.77 -0.56
N ALA A 106 6.58 -7.33 -0.68
CA ALA A 106 7.56 -6.88 -1.66
C ALA A 106 7.01 -6.98 -3.09
N ILE A 107 6.18 -7.99 -3.38
CA ILE A 107 5.51 -8.13 -4.68
C ILE A 107 4.56 -6.95 -4.93
N LEU A 108 3.77 -6.57 -3.91
CA LEU A 108 2.82 -5.45 -4.01
C LEU A 108 3.52 -4.08 -4.08
N TYR A 109 4.70 -3.97 -3.47
CA TYR A 109 5.56 -2.78 -3.58
C TYR A 109 6.33 -2.69 -4.90
N SER A 110 6.50 -3.82 -5.61
CA SER A 110 7.36 -3.90 -6.80
C SER A 110 7.02 -2.90 -7.92
N PRO A 111 5.75 -2.57 -8.23
CA PRO A 111 5.46 -1.57 -9.26
C PRO A 111 5.98 -0.18 -8.87
N GLY A 112 5.78 0.22 -7.61
CA GLY A 112 6.31 1.46 -7.05
C GLY A 112 7.84 1.49 -7.03
N PHE A 113 8.47 0.37 -6.64
CA PHE A 113 9.94 0.25 -6.68
C PHE A 113 10.52 0.42 -8.08
N ILE A 114 9.93 -0.24 -9.09
CA ILE A 114 10.40 -0.15 -10.48
C ILE A 114 10.28 1.29 -10.99
N VAL A 115 9.13 1.93 -10.78
CA VAL A 115 8.92 3.34 -11.17
C VAL A 115 9.91 4.24 -10.44
N GLY A 116 10.09 4.05 -9.14
CA GLY A 116 11.06 4.80 -8.32
C GLY A 116 12.49 4.63 -8.81
N HIS A 117 12.90 3.41 -9.18
CA HIS A 117 14.23 3.11 -9.70
C HIS A 117 14.51 3.84 -11.01
N ILE A 118 13.56 3.75 -11.96
CA ILE A 118 13.63 4.44 -13.25
C ILE A 118 13.73 5.96 -13.04
N LEU A 119 12.86 6.52 -12.20
CA LEU A 119 12.87 7.95 -11.91
C LEU A 119 14.18 8.39 -11.23
N ALA A 120 14.73 7.59 -10.32
CA ALA A 120 16.00 7.90 -9.67
C ALA A 120 17.14 7.99 -10.68
N GLN A 121 17.18 7.10 -11.67
CA GLN A 121 18.18 7.13 -12.75
C GLN A 121 18.05 8.39 -13.61
N PHE A 122 16.83 8.76 -14.01
CA PHE A 122 16.60 9.92 -14.88
C PHE A 122 16.82 11.27 -14.18
N MET A 123 16.59 11.31 -12.88
CA MET A 123 16.63 12.55 -12.09
C MET A 123 17.93 12.72 -11.29
N ASP A 124 18.93 11.86 -11.53
CA ASP A 124 20.23 11.85 -10.84
C ASP A 124 20.12 11.74 -9.30
N TYR A 125 19.16 10.94 -8.82
CA TYR A 125 19.04 10.57 -7.41
C TYR A 125 19.78 9.25 -7.13
N PRO A 126 20.20 9.01 -5.88
CA PRO A 126 20.77 7.72 -5.50
C PRO A 126 19.86 6.56 -5.88
N THR A 127 20.39 5.61 -6.66
CA THR A 127 19.66 4.39 -7.08
C THR A 127 19.82 3.27 -6.05
N ASP A 128 19.57 3.58 -4.78
CA ASP A 128 19.80 2.69 -3.63
C ASP A 128 18.53 1.99 -3.12
N GLY A 129 17.37 2.29 -3.71
CA GLY A 129 16.08 1.75 -3.26
C GLY A 129 15.35 2.62 -2.25
N PHE A 130 15.96 3.70 -1.75
CA PHE A 130 15.41 4.45 -0.61
C PHE A 130 15.33 5.96 -0.83
N SER A 131 15.98 6.48 -1.89
CA SER A 131 15.94 7.89 -2.23
C SER A 131 14.52 8.41 -2.55
N LYS A 132 14.36 9.73 -2.62
CA LYS A 132 13.05 10.39 -2.77
C LYS A 132 12.16 9.83 -3.90
N PRO A 133 12.68 9.50 -5.10
CA PRO A 133 11.87 8.89 -6.15
C PRO A 133 11.21 7.57 -5.74
N TYR A 134 11.91 6.70 -4.98
CA TYR A 134 11.32 5.47 -4.45
C TYR A 134 10.21 5.73 -3.45
N GLN A 135 10.41 6.70 -2.56
CA GLN A 135 9.44 7.09 -1.54
C GLN A 135 8.15 7.62 -2.18
N TRP A 136 8.26 8.54 -3.13
CA TRP A 136 7.10 9.09 -3.85
C TRP A 136 6.40 8.06 -4.72
N ALA A 137 7.16 7.19 -5.39
CA ALA A 137 6.58 6.11 -6.17
C ALA A 137 5.83 5.10 -5.29
N LEU A 138 6.33 4.81 -4.08
CA LEU A 138 5.63 3.95 -3.13
C LEU A 138 4.37 4.61 -2.55
N ILE A 139 4.40 5.93 -2.29
CA ILE A 139 3.21 6.72 -1.90
C ILE A 139 2.13 6.68 -2.98
N ALA A 140 2.52 6.81 -4.26
CA ALA A 140 1.59 6.72 -5.38
C ALA A 140 1.04 5.30 -5.54
N ASN A 141 1.90 4.29 -5.35
CA ASN A 141 1.52 2.87 -5.38
C ASN A 141 0.49 2.54 -4.29
N SER A 142 0.67 3.03 -3.05
CA SER A 142 -0.29 2.77 -1.98
C SER A 142 -1.65 3.45 -2.21
N ILE A 143 -1.69 4.64 -2.83
CA ILE A 143 -2.94 5.29 -3.26
C ILE A 143 -3.65 4.45 -4.34
N LEU A 144 -2.88 3.87 -5.27
CA LEU A 144 -3.42 2.99 -6.31
C LEU A 144 -4.07 1.74 -5.68
N PHE A 145 -3.38 1.05 -4.79
CA PHE A 145 -3.91 -0.16 -4.12
C PHE A 145 -5.10 0.16 -3.20
N PHE A 146 -5.05 1.27 -2.47
CA PHE A 146 -6.20 1.81 -1.73
C PHE A 146 -7.44 1.94 -2.63
N PHE A 147 -7.28 2.56 -3.79
CA PHE A 147 -8.40 2.76 -4.71
C PHE A 147 -8.90 1.44 -5.32
N ILE A 148 -7.99 0.53 -5.70
CA ILE A 148 -8.35 -0.81 -6.18
C ILE A 148 -9.13 -1.58 -5.11
N GLY A 149 -8.69 -1.53 -3.85
CA GLY A 149 -9.38 -2.16 -2.72
C GLY A 149 -10.81 -1.65 -2.57
N LEU A 150 -11.01 -0.34 -2.63
CA LEU A 150 -12.35 0.27 -2.59
C LEU A 150 -13.22 -0.12 -3.80
N LEU A 151 -12.66 -0.23 -5.00
CA LEU A 151 -13.38 -0.70 -6.19
C LEU A 151 -13.84 -2.15 -6.05
N VAL A 152 -12.98 -3.03 -5.52
CA VAL A 152 -13.31 -4.44 -5.25
C VAL A 152 -14.38 -4.53 -4.17
N LEU A 153 -14.23 -3.79 -3.06
CA LEU A 153 -15.21 -3.74 -1.98
C LEU A 153 -16.57 -3.28 -2.49
N ARG A 154 -16.62 -2.19 -3.27
CA ARG A 154 -17.84 -1.73 -3.94
C ARG A 154 -18.47 -2.82 -4.81
N LYS A 155 -17.66 -3.53 -5.60
CA LYS A 155 -18.14 -4.61 -6.47
C LYS A 155 -18.76 -5.75 -5.66
N ILE A 156 -18.22 -6.06 -4.48
CA ILE A 156 -18.76 -7.07 -3.57
C ILE A 156 -20.06 -6.57 -2.94
N LEU A 157 -20.09 -5.36 -2.38
CA LEU A 157 -21.29 -4.78 -1.73
C LEU A 157 -22.47 -4.68 -2.69
N ASN A 158 -22.23 -4.25 -3.93
CA ASN A 158 -23.27 -4.17 -4.97
C ASN A 158 -23.85 -5.53 -5.39
N ARG A 159 -23.29 -6.68 -4.94
CA ARG A 159 -23.92 -8.00 -5.11
C ARG A 159 -25.05 -8.24 -4.12
N PHE A 160 -25.05 -7.54 -2.98
CA PHE A 160 -25.94 -7.78 -1.85
C PHE A 160 -26.85 -6.59 -1.53
N PHE A 161 -26.42 -5.37 -1.85
CA PHE A 161 -27.10 -4.14 -1.46
C PHE A 161 -27.40 -3.23 -2.66
N THR A 162 -28.34 -2.29 -2.46
CA THR A 162 -28.59 -1.22 -3.43
C THR A 162 -27.40 -0.26 -3.48
N ASP A 163 -27.34 0.56 -4.52
CA ASP A 163 -26.25 1.52 -4.71
C ASP A 163 -26.16 2.55 -3.58
N GLN A 164 -27.29 3.03 -3.07
CA GLN A 164 -27.34 3.98 -1.95
C GLN A 164 -26.79 3.34 -0.67
N ILE A 165 -27.19 2.10 -0.37
CA ILE A 165 -26.69 1.38 0.80
C ILE A 165 -25.19 1.11 0.64
N THR A 166 -24.74 0.69 -0.55
CA THR A 166 -23.32 0.51 -0.85
C THR A 166 -22.53 1.80 -0.66
N ALA A 167 -23.04 2.94 -1.12
CA ALA A 167 -22.41 4.24 -0.94
C ALA A 167 -22.25 4.59 0.55
N THR A 168 -23.33 4.43 1.33
CA THR A 168 -23.30 4.66 2.79
C THR A 168 -22.31 3.72 3.48
N LEU A 169 -22.29 2.43 3.13
CA LEU A 169 -21.35 1.46 3.70
C LEU A 169 -19.90 1.80 3.37
N LEU A 170 -19.58 2.26 2.15
CA LEU A 170 -18.23 2.69 1.79
C LEU A 170 -17.78 3.88 2.65
N ILE A 171 -18.64 4.88 2.83
CA ILE A 171 -18.38 6.05 3.68
C ILE A 171 -18.17 5.62 5.14
N LEU A 172 -19.05 4.76 5.68
CA LEU A 172 -18.96 4.27 7.05
C LEU A 172 -17.73 3.39 7.29
N ILE A 173 -17.33 2.56 6.32
CA ILE A 173 -16.11 1.75 6.44
C ILE A 173 -14.89 2.66 6.46
N PHE A 174 -14.82 3.64 5.56
CA PHE A 174 -13.67 4.55 5.50
C PHE A 174 -13.58 5.44 6.74
N PHE A 175 -14.62 6.22 7.04
CA PHE A 175 -14.60 7.20 8.13
C PHE A 175 -14.97 6.64 9.51
N GLY A 176 -15.73 5.54 9.56
CA GLY A 176 -16.22 4.94 10.81
C GLY A 176 -15.35 3.82 11.35
N THR A 177 -14.23 3.49 10.69
CA THR A 177 -13.25 2.50 11.19
C THR A 177 -11.85 3.09 11.26
N ASN A 178 -10.88 2.29 11.73
CA ASN A 178 -9.47 2.65 11.70
C ASN A 178 -8.88 2.73 10.27
N TYR A 179 -9.63 2.34 9.24
CA TYR A 179 -9.15 2.34 7.86
C TYR A 179 -8.76 3.73 7.37
N PHE A 180 -9.47 4.80 7.78
CA PHE A 180 -9.05 6.18 7.51
C PHE A 180 -7.62 6.44 8.00
N SER A 181 -7.31 6.06 9.23
CA SER A 181 -5.98 6.27 9.81
C SER A 181 -4.91 5.49 9.04
N TYR A 182 -5.17 4.22 8.75
CA TYR A 182 -4.21 3.38 8.03
C TYR A 182 -4.00 3.82 6.58
N SER A 183 -5.05 4.18 5.85
CA SER A 183 -4.95 4.62 4.45
C SER A 183 -4.35 6.03 4.28
N THR A 184 -4.23 6.79 5.37
CA THR A 184 -3.78 8.19 5.32
C THR A 184 -2.39 8.35 5.93
N PHE A 185 -2.21 7.94 7.19
CA PHE A 185 -0.98 8.17 7.94
C PHE A 185 0.03 7.02 7.83
N SER A 186 -0.45 5.80 7.56
CA SER A 186 0.36 4.58 7.50
C SER A 186 0.10 3.78 6.21
N ALA A 187 -0.13 4.48 5.10
CA ALA A 187 -0.69 3.87 3.89
C ALA A 187 0.23 2.86 3.22
N GLU A 188 1.52 2.90 3.51
CA GLU A 188 2.50 1.94 2.99
C GLU A 188 2.52 0.64 3.79
N MET A 189 1.87 0.57 4.95
CA MET A 189 1.76 -0.66 5.72
C MET A 189 0.87 -1.70 5.02
N PRO A 190 1.01 -3.00 5.34
CA PRO A 190 0.22 -4.07 4.72
C PRO A 190 -1.30 -3.89 4.83
N HIS A 191 -1.79 -3.16 5.83
CA HIS A 191 -3.22 -2.95 6.07
C HIS A 191 -3.95 -2.20 4.93
N ASN A 192 -3.22 -1.58 4.01
CA ASN A 192 -3.77 -0.80 2.90
C ASN A 192 -3.58 -1.48 1.52
N TYR A 193 -3.04 -2.69 1.48
CA TYR A 193 -2.70 -3.44 0.26
C TYR A 193 -3.58 -4.68 0.06
#